data_AF-A0AA40SUH2-F1
#
_entry.id   AF-A0AA40SUH2-F1
#
_cell.length_a   1.000
_cell.length_b   1.000
_cell.length_c   1.000
_cell.angle_alpha   90.00
_cell.angle_beta   90.00
_cell.angle_gamma   90.00
#
_symmetry.space_group_name_H-M   'P 1'
#
loop_
_entity.id
_entity.type
_entity.pdbx_description
1 polymer ?
#
loop_
_entity_poly.entity_id
_entity_poly.type
_entity_poly.pdbx_seq_one_letter_code
_entity_poly.pdbx_strand_id
1 'polypeptide(L)'
;MDDAYSSCIGFSPHRGQCGGLYHIPKSTLIVNTRILSMTKKMLHFGKMIITWAIAQSMLGEFTLASASSTRSTSTANTGSNALPRQERSRFNALDFSDIGRPRRRRGGGSRGPCLATNKPPLTALVPDTGAGLTLAKFPTFWFYVPYTLTTNYSVEFVLKDNQDHTVYTNKVAGKGTPPGIVSLRLPSTVSLEAEKDYNWYFLVYCDAKNQNRFVYVNGLVRRVERPALEKQLVSVSSRDRLAQYKAEGIWYETLTELAQSLSVSPQDAKTRQDWSSLLQSMGLEQVASEPFVQCCVFAK
;
A
#
# COMPACT_ATOMS: atom_id res chain seq x y z
N MET A 1 11.78 -23.15 52.93
CA MET A 1 10.98 -22.04 52.38
C MET A 1 11.63 -21.66 51.06
N ASP A 2 11.92 -22.63 50.19
CA ASP A 2 11.00 -23.33 49.25
C ASP A 2 10.83 -22.45 48.00
N ASP A 3 10.98 -22.90 46.76
CA ASP A 3 11.48 -24.12 46.16
C ASP A 3 11.79 -23.77 44.70
N ALA A 4 12.89 -24.27 44.16
CA ALA A 4 13.15 -24.30 42.72
C ALA A 4 12.86 -25.73 42.23
N TYR A 5 11.82 -25.91 41.42
CA TYR A 5 11.57 -27.18 40.74
C TYR A 5 11.99 -27.09 39.28
N SER A 6 13.13 -27.71 38.99
CA SER A 6 13.57 -28.08 37.65
C SER A 6 12.97 -29.44 37.31
N SER A 7 12.28 -29.55 36.17
CA SER A 7 11.70 -30.80 35.71
C SER A 7 12.73 -31.58 34.89
N CYS A 8 13.14 -32.74 35.40
CA CYS A 8 13.94 -33.75 34.67
C CYS A 8 13.02 -34.68 33.86
N ILE A 9 13.38 -34.96 32.61
CA ILE A 9 12.82 -36.07 31.82
C ILE A 9 14.00 -36.92 31.33
N GLY A 10 13.99 -38.23 31.67
CA GLY A 10 14.87 -39.22 31.05
C GLY A 10 15.29 -40.35 32.00
N PHE A 11 14.56 -41.46 31.95
CA PHE A 11 14.89 -42.73 32.62
C PHE A 11 15.77 -43.58 31.68
N SER A 12 16.90 -44.09 32.15
CA SER A 12 17.61 -45.22 31.53
C SER A 12 18.29 -46.05 32.63
N PRO A 13 17.99 -47.35 32.77
CA PRO A 13 18.54 -48.18 33.82
C PRO A 13 19.75 -48.95 33.29
N HIS A 14 20.96 -48.61 33.73
CA HIS A 14 22.03 -49.55 34.08
C HIS A 14 23.33 -48.78 34.39
N ARG A 15 23.89 -49.09 35.58
CA ARG A 15 25.22 -48.70 36.10
C ARG A 15 25.41 -47.23 36.47
N GLY A 16 25.44 -47.00 37.78
CA GLY A 16 25.92 -45.77 38.38
C GLY A 16 27.43 -45.62 38.24
N GLN A 17 27.85 -44.39 37.94
CA GLN A 17 29.06 -43.72 38.39
C GLN A 17 29.07 -42.32 37.78
N CYS A 18 28.93 -41.28 38.60
CA CYS A 18 29.35 -39.94 38.24
C CYS A 18 30.85 -39.84 38.53
N GLY A 19 31.66 -39.58 37.51
CA GLY A 19 33.10 -39.38 37.65
C GLY A 19 33.61 -38.35 36.67
N GLY A 20 34.46 -37.44 37.15
CA GLY A 20 35.49 -36.79 36.35
C GLY A 20 35.30 -35.30 36.06
N LEU A 21 35.91 -34.45 36.89
CA LEU A 21 36.11 -33.02 36.66
C LEU A 21 36.93 -32.77 35.38
N TYR A 22 36.51 -31.79 34.57
CA TYR A 22 37.43 -31.07 33.68
C TYR A 22 37.65 -29.65 34.21
N HIS A 23 38.91 -29.37 34.55
CA HIS A 23 39.45 -28.07 34.88
C HIS A 23 39.43 -27.16 33.64
N ILE A 24 38.74 -26.03 33.73
CA ILE A 24 38.85 -24.93 32.75
C ILE A 24 39.58 -23.77 33.45
N PRO A 25 40.66 -23.22 32.87
CA PRO A 25 41.43 -22.16 33.50
C PRO A 25 40.63 -20.83 33.56
N LYS A 26 40.73 -20.14 34.70
CA LYS A 26 40.18 -18.80 34.91
C LYS A 26 40.91 -17.80 34.01
N SER A 27 40.27 -17.38 32.92
CA SER A 27 40.67 -16.20 32.16
C SER A 27 40.10 -14.94 32.84
N THR A 28 41.01 -14.13 33.35
CA THR A 28 40.84 -12.81 33.95
C THR A 28 40.09 -11.86 33.02
N LEU A 29 38.87 -11.46 33.39
CA LEU A 29 38.17 -10.32 32.80
C LEU A 29 38.63 -9.04 33.51
N ILE A 30 39.51 -8.29 32.87
CA ILE A 30 39.85 -6.92 33.26
C ILE A 30 38.68 -6.03 32.84
N VAL A 31 37.85 -5.62 33.80
CA VAL A 31 36.85 -4.55 33.62
C VAL A 31 37.60 -3.23 33.71
N ASN A 32 37.91 -2.63 32.56
CA ASN A 32 38.53 -1.31 32.50
C ASN A 32 37.43 -0.24 32.40
N THR A 33 37.10 0.34 33.54
CA THR A 33 36.16 1.47 33.65
C THR A 33 36.89 2.75 33.23
N ARG A 34 36.74 3.17 31.97
CA ARG A 34 37.07 4.54 31.56
C ARG A 34 35.82 5.25 31.06
N ILE A 35 35.29 6.06 31.97
CA ILE A 35 34.31 7.12 31.73
C ILE A 35 34.98 8.15 30.80
N LEU A 36 34.48 8.26 29.57
CA LEU A 36 34.82 9.37 28.68
C LEU A 36 33.74 10.44 28.82
N SER A 37 34.09 11.51 29.52
CA SER A 37 33.32 12.75 29.57
C SER A 37 33.29 13.38 28.18
N MET A 38 32.11 13.50 27.58
CA MET A 38 31.94 14.35 26.40
C MET A 38 31.70 15.79 26.86
N THR A 39 32.67 16.64 26.57
CA THR A 39 32.64 18.08 26.78
C THR A 39 31.64 18.74 25.84
N LYS A 40 30.70 19.50 26.44
CA LYS A 40 29.72 20.34 25.77
C LYS A 40 30.46 21.48 25.05
N LYS A 41 30.66 21.39 23.73
CA LYS A 41 31.09 22.53 22.93
C LYS A 41 29.88 23.45 22.69
N MET A 42 29.85 24.55 23.44
CA MET A 42 29.06 25.72 23.12
C MET A 42 29.54 26.27 21.77
N LEU A 43 28.64 26.32 20.78
CA LEU A 43 28.82 27.17 19.61
C LEU A 43 27.70 28.21 19.64
N HIS A 44 28.12 29.47 19.62
CA HIS A 44 27.29 30.66 19.70
C HIS A 44 26.19 30.70 18.62
N PHE A 45 24.93 30.77 19.06
CA PHE A 45 23.88 31.40 18.27
C PHE A 45 23.91 32.89 18.59
N GLY A 46 24.51 33.67 17.69
CA GLY A 46 24.43 35.11 17.70
C GLY A 46 22.97 35.56 17.63
N LYS A 47 22.57 36.40 18.58
CA LYS A 47 21.30 37.13 18.58
C LYS A 47 21.27 38.06 17.36
N MET A 48 20.58 37.66 16.30
CA MET A 48 20.14 38.59 15.26
C MET A 48 18.86 39.27 15.74
N ILE A 49 19.04 40.48 16.26
CA ILE A 49 17.96 41.43 16.56
C ILE A 49 17.51 42.00 15.21
N ILE A 50 16.30 41.64 14.76
CA ILE A 50 15.66 42.29 13.62
C ILE A 50 14.88 43.48 14.17
N THR A 51 15.48 44.65 14.09
CA THR A 51 14.83 45.95 14.32
C THR A 51 13.83 46.21 13.20
N TRP A 52 12.54 46.32 13.56
CA TRP A 52 11.51 46.84 12.68
C TRP A 52 11.68 48.35 12.53
N ALA A 53 12.15 48.80 11.38
CA ALA A 53 12.12 50.21 11.01
C ALA A 53 10.75 50.54 10.41
N ILE A 54 9.96 51.31 11.16
CA ILE A 54 8.76 51.98 10.70
C ILE A 54 9.19 53.20 9.89
N ALA A 55 8.79 53.26 8.62
CA ALA A 55 8.80 54.50 7.85
C ALA A 55 7.39 54.70 7.27
N GLN A 56 6.67 55.64 7.86
CA GLN A 56 5.39 56.14 7.36
C GLN A 56 5.61 57.26 6.33
N SER A 57 4.57 57.42 5.51
CA SER A 57 4.17 58.59 4.72
C SER A 57 5.00 58.97 3.49
N MET A 58 4.44 58.63 2.32
CA MET A 58 4.19 59.62 1.25
C MET A 58 2.79 59.36 0.69
N LEU A 59 1.92 60.37 0.79
CA LEU A 59 0.62 60.43 0.13
C LEU A 59 0.88 60.64 -1.36
N GLY A 60 0.37 59.73 -2.20
CA GLY A 60 0.30 59.89 -3.64
C GLY A 60 -1.16 59.78 -4.07
N GLU A 61 -1.69 60.89 -4.57
CA GLU A 61 -3.03 61.01 -5.15
C GLU A 61 -3.15 60.07 -6.36
N PHE A 62 -4.05 59.08 -6.29
CA PHE A 62 -4.49 58.34 -7.46
C PHE A 62 -5.89 58.80 -7.84
N THR A 63 -5.95 59.45 -8.99
CA THR A 63 -7.16 59.85 -9.71
C THR A 63 -8.02 58.62 -10.01
N LEU A 64 -9.31 58.71 -9.66
CA LEU A 64 -10.32 57.71 -10.00
C LEU A 64 -10.62 57.75 -11.50
N ALA A 65 -10.08 56.79 -12.25
CA ALA A 65 -10.58 56.48 -13.59
C ALA A 65 -11.83 55.57 -13.43
N SER A 66 -12.99 56.10 -13.78
CA SER A 66 -14.26 55.38 -13.87
C SER A 66 -14.21 54.37 -15.02
N ALA A 67 -13.97 53.10 -14.69
CA ALA A 67 -14.18 51.99 -15.62
C ALA A 67 -15.67 51.64 -15.68
N SER A 68 -16.30 51.95 -16.82
CA SER A 68 -17.68 51.62 -17.13
C SER A 68 -17.89 50.10 -17.11
N SER A 69 -18.81 49.65 -16.26
CA SER A 69 -19.30 48.27 -16.20
C SER A 69 -20.15 47.95 -17.43
N THR A 70 -19.57 47.27 -18.41
CA THR A 70 -20.35 46.60 -19.45
C THR A 70 -20.95 45.33 -18.86
N ARG A 71 -22.25 45.43 -18.52
CA ARG A 71 -23.13 44.32 -18.20
C ARG A 71 -23.28 43.42 -19.42
N SER A 72 -22.54 42.32 -19.47
CA SER A 72 -22.85 41.18 -20.33
C SER A 72 -23.77 40.24 -19.56
N THR A 73 -25.03 40.18 -20.00
CA THR A 73 -26.06 39.26 -19.52
C THR A 73 -25.60 37.81 -19.65
N SER A 74 -25.38 37.14 -18.53
CA SER A 74 -25.35 35.68 -18.48
C SER A 74 -26.79 35.17 -18.41
N THR A 75 -27.23 34.53 -19.49
CA THR A 75 -28.41 33.67 -19.48
C THR A 75 -28.18 32.54 -18.47
N ALA A 76 -28.98 32.53 -17.41
CA ALA A 76 -29.11 31.39 -16.52
C ALA A 76 -29.68 30.21 -17.33
N ASN A 77 -28.86 29.19 -17.56
CA ASN A 77 -29.34 27.88 -17.96
C ASN A 77 -29.02 26.90 -16.84
N THR A 78 -30.07 26.36 -16.25
CA THR A 78 -30.07 25.49 -15.08
C THR A 78 -29.30 24.21 -15.38
N GLY A 79 -28.04 24.17 -14.94
CA GLY A 79 -27.18 23.00 -15.04
C GLY A 79 -27.56 21.96 -14.00
N SER A 80 -28.14 20.86 -14.45
CA SER A 80 -28.12 19.58 -13.75
C SER A 80 -26.66 19.14 -13.60
N ASN A 81 -26.14 19.18 -12.37
CA ASN A 81 -24.80 18.70 -12.01
C ASN A 81 -24.68 17.19 -12.24
N ALA A 82 -24.23 16.80 -13.44
CA ALA A 82 -23.69 15.47 -13.71
C ALA A 82 -22.17 15.53 -13.52
N LEU A 83 -21.63 14.66 -12.65
CA LEU A 83 -20.19 14.46 -12.47
C LEU A 83 -19.52 14.08 -13.80
N PRO A 84 -18.24 14.44 -14.04
CA PRO A 84 -17.61 14.28 -15.35
C PRO A 84 -17.46 12.80 -15.74
N ARG A 85 -18.10 12.43 -16.85
CA ARG A 85 -18.07 11.11 -17.51
C ARG A 85 -16.67 10.68 -18.03
N GLN A 86 -15.64 11.51 -17.84
CA GLN A 86 -14.40 11.47 -18.62
C GLN A 86 -13.29 10.56 -18.03
N GLU A 87 -13.26 10.31 -16.73
CA GLU A 87 -12.24 9.41 -16.12
C GLU A 87 -12.51 7.91 -16.40
N ARG A 88 -13.78 7.54 -16.63
CA ARG A 88 -14.19 6.13 -16.84
C ARG A 88 -13.64 5.51 -18.14
N SER A 89 -13.05 6.33 -19.01
CA SER A 89 -12.66 5.96 -20.37
C SER A 89 -11.34 5.19 -20.43
N ARG A 90 -10.22 5.74 -19.95
CA ARG A 90 -8.90 5.17 -20.31
C ARG A 90 -8.56 3.85 -19.63
N PHE A 91 -8.86 3.68 -18.35
CA PHE A 91 -8.57 2.40 -17.66
C PHE A 91 -9.38 1.22 -18.20
N ASN A 92 -10.61 1.48 -18.65
CA ASN A 92 -11.50 0.45 -19.20
C ASN A 92 -11.41 0.33 -20.73
N ALA A 93 -10.85 1.33 -21.42
CA ALA A 93 -10.60 1.27 -22.87
C ALA A 93 -9.40 0.39 -23.24
N LEU A 94 -8.57 0.02 -22.26
CA LEU A 94 -7.49 -0.93 -22.48
C LEU A 94 -8.09 -2.32 -22.71
N ASP A 95 -7.89 -2.84 -23.91
CA ASP A 95 -8.36 -4.16 -24.28
C ASP A 95 -7.40 -5.23 -23.75
N PHE A 96 -7.94 -6.11 -22.91
CA PHE A 96 -7.27 -7.31 -22.41
C PHE A 96 -8.13 -8.56 -22.63
N SER A 97 -9.11 -8.49 -23.53
CA SER A 97 -10.06 -9.58 -23.80
C SER A 97 -9.40 -10.78 -24.49
N ASP A 98 -8.32 -10.55 -25.24
CA ASP A 98 -7.50 -11.62 -25.86
C ASP A 98 -6.82 -12.55 -24.84
N ILE A 99 -6.76 -12.14 -23.58
CA ILE A 99 -6.16 -12.92 -22.50
C ILE A 99 -7.28 -13.77 -21.91
N GLY A 100 -7.63 -14.86 -22.61
CA GLY A 100 -8.80 -15.74 -22.41
C GLY A 100 -8.99 -16.42 -21.04
N ARG A 101 -8.43 -15.86 -19.96
CA ARG A 101 -8.62 -16.30 -18.57
C ARG A 101 -9.68 -15.43 -17.88
N PRO A 102 -10.76 -16.04 -17.32
CA PRO A 102 -11.73 -15.31 -16.53
C PRO A 102 -11.09 -14.61 -15.32
N ARG A 103 -11.54 -13.39 -15.04
CA ARG A 103 -11.04 -12.57 -13.93
C ARG A 103 -12.10 -12.42 -12.85
N ARG A 104 -11.70 -12.62 -11.61
CA ARG A 104 -12.53 -12.55 -10.41
C ARG A 104 -12.04 -11.42 -9.53
N ARG A 105 -12.67 -10.26 -9.72
CA ARG A 105 -12.37 -9.05 -8.95
C ARG A 105 -12.98 -9.08 -7.55
N ARG A 106 -14.09 -9.78 -7.36
CA ARG A 106 -14.76 -10.01 -6.08
C ARG A 106 -14.78 -11.52 -5.80
N GLY A 107 -14.37 -11.91 -4.60
CA GLY A 107 -14.41 -13.30 -4.15
C GLY A 107 -15.85 -13.77 -4.08
N GLY A 108 -16.22 -14.76 -4.90
CA GLY A 108 -17.54 -15.35 -4.92
C GLY A 108 -17.60 -16.65 -4.10
N GLY A 109 -18.73 -16.85 -3.39
CA GLY A 109 -19.26 -18.14 -2.92
C GLY A 109 -18.30 -19.10 -2.24
N SER A 110 -18.25 -19.08 -0.90
CA SER A 110 -17.65 -20.14 -0.10
C SER A 110 -18.74 -20.83 0.73
N ARG A 111 -18.96 -22.13 0.47
CA ARG A 111 -19.67 -23.02 1.40
C ARG A 111 -18.74 -23.30 2.58
N GLY A 112 -18.63 -22.38 3.55
CA GLY A 112 -17.72 -22.54 4.69
C GLY A 112 -17.28 -21.22 5.37
N PRO A 113 -16.37 -21.28 6.36
CA PRO A 113 -16.13 -20.25 7.40
C PRO A 113 -15.56 -18.90 6.93
N CYS A 114 -15.36 -18.65 5.63
CA CYS A 114 -15.01 -17.32 5.12
C CYS A 114 -16.23 -16.39 5.01
N LEU A 115 -17.26 -16.55 5.85
CA LEU A 115 -18.49 -15.74 5.76
C LEU A 115 -18.28 -14.43 6.53
N ALA A 116 -18.10 -13.32 5.81
CA ALA A 116 -18.33 -11.99 6.33
C ALA A 116 -19.74 -11.56 5.90
N THR A 117 -20.75 -11.73 6.76
CA THR A 117 -22.17 -11.56 6.38
C THR A 117 -22.59 -10.09 6.18
N ASN A 118 -21.78 -9.12 6.62
CA ASN A 118 -22.15 -7.69 6.65
C ASN A 118 -21.09 -6.76 6.02
N LYS A 119 -20.15 -7.30 5.24
CA LYS A 119 -19.09 -6.52 4.57
C LYS A 119 -19.02 -6.90 3.09
N PRO A 120 -18.49 -6.03 2.21
CA PRO A 120 -18.16 -6.43 0.85
C PRO A 120 -17.27 -7.68 0.86
N PRO A 121 -17.35 -8.57 -0.14
CA PRO A 121 -16.46 -9.73 -0.20
C PRO A 121 -15.00 -9.30 -0.38
N LEU A 122 -14.07 -10.26 -0.24
CA LEU A 122 -12.68 -10.07 -0.66
C LEU A 122 -12.64 -9.43 -2.05
N THR A 123 -12.00 -8.27 -2.18
CA THR A 123 -12.09 -7.48 -3.42
C THR A 123 -10.71 -7.01 -3.85
N ALA A 124 -10.38 -7.20 -5.12
CA ALA A 124 -9.20 -6.61 -5.73
C ALA A 124 -9.49 -5.18 -6.20
N LEU A 125 -8.62 -4.24 -5.85
CA LEU A 125 -8.73 -2.85 -6.29
C LEU A 125 -8.04 -2.70 -7.65
N VAL A 126 -8.68 -3.26 -8.67
CA VAL A 126 -8.30 -3.16 -10.09
C VAL A 126 -9.45 -2.61 -10.93
N PRO A 127 -9.28 -2.19 -12.19
CA PRO A 127 -10.39 -1.80 -13.06
C PRO A 127 -11.43 -2.92 -13.25
N ASP A 128 -12.59 -2.60 -13.83
CA ASP A 128 -13.66 -3.58 -14.08
C ASP A 128 -13.21 -4.72 -15.00
N THR A 129 -12.26 -4.44 -15.90
CA THR A 129 -11.63 -5.44 -16.76
C THR A 129 -10.76 -6.44 -15.98
N GLY A 130 -10.40 -6.15 -14.73
CA GLY A 130 -9.48 -6.95 -13.93
C GLY A 130 -8.01 -6.88 -14.39
N ALA A 131 -7.65 -5.93 -15.24
CA ALA A 131 -6.26 -5.67 -15.66
C ALA A 131 -5.86 -4.22 -15.42
N GLY A 132 -4.57 -4.00 -15.22
CA GLY A 132 -3.98 -2.67 -15.17
C GLY A 132 -2.57 -2.64 -15.77
N LEU A 133 -2.15 -1.44 -16.15
CA LEU A 133 -0.77 -1.16 -16.55
C LEU A 133 0.05 -0.68 -15.35
N THR A 134 1.34 -1.00 -15.35
CA THR A 134 2.32 -0.47 -14.41
C THR A 134 3.60 -0.06 -15.13
N LEU A 135 4.29 0.97 -14.65
CA LEU A 135 5.66 1.31 -15.07
C LEU A 135 6.69 0.60 -14.18
N ALA A 136 6.31 0.28 -12.95
CA ALA A 136 7.19 -0.30 -11.95
C ALA A 136 7.64 -1.74 -12.29
N LYS A 137 8.95 -1.99 -12.14
CA LYS A 137 9.53 -3.35 -12.08
C LYS A 137 8.97 -4.19 -10.93
N PHE A 138 8.61 -3.51 -9.84
CA PHE A 138 8.13 -4.08 -8.58
C PHE A 138 6.83 -3.38 -8.17
N PRO A 139 5.69 -3.71 -8.82
CA PRO A 139 4.43 -3.02 -8.56
C PRO A 139 3.90 -3.30 -7.16
N THR A 140 2.96 -2.44 -6.74
CA THR A 140 2.18 -2.62 -5.51
C THR A 140 0.74 -2.96 -5.89
N PHE A 141 0.24 -4.07 -5.35
CA PHE A 141 -1.13 -4.53 -5.49
C PHE A 141 -1.95 -4.13 -4.27
N TRP A 142 -3.25 -3.89 -4.46
CA TRP A 142 -4.14 -3.41 -3.42
C TRP A 142 -5.42 -4.24 -3.36
N PHE A 143 -5.81 -4.62 -2.14
CA PHE A 143 -6.94 -5.50 -1.88
C PHE A 143 -7.76 -4.99 -0.70
N TYR A 144 -9.06 -5.22 -0.72
CA TYR A 144 -9.91 -5.12 0.45
C TYR A 144 -10.11 -6.51 1.05
N VAL A 145 -9.73 -6.68 2.31
CA VAL A 145 -9.87 -7.93 3.06
C VAL A 145 -10.94 -7.75 4.13
N PRO A 146 -12.10 -8.44 4.04
CA PRO A 146 -13.20 -8.27 4.99
C PRO A 146 -13.05 -9.12 6.27
N TYR A 147 -11.90 -9.79 6.46
CA TYR A 147 -11.67 -10.74 7.54
C TYR A 147 -10.55 -10.27 8.45
N THR A 148 -10.66 -10.59 9.73
CA THR A 148 -9.50 -10.50 10.63
C THR A 148 -8.53 -11.63 10.32
N LEU A 149 -7.33 -11.29 9.86
CA LEU A 149 -6.29 -12.25 9.55
C LEU A 149 -5.60 -12.72 10.84
N THR A 150 -6.15 -13.78 11.44
CA THR A 150 -5.59 -14.46 12.62
C THR A 150 -4.55 -15.51 12.22
N THR A 151 -3.91 -16.19 13.17
CA THR A 151 -2.98 -17.29 12.89
C THR A 151 -3.63 -18.47 12.16
N ASN A 152 -4.96 -18.60 12.26
CA ASN A 152 -5.72 -19.62 11.53
C ASN A 152 -6.03 -19.22 10.08
N TYR A 153 -5.79 -17.97 9.72
CA TYR A 153 -6.10 -17.40 8.42
C TYR A 153 -4.78 -17.02 7.76
N SER A 154 -4.49 -17.58 6.58
CA SER A 154 -3.27 -17.24 5.85
C SER A 154 -3.61 -16.57 4.53
N VAL A 155 -2.74 -15.65 4.14
CA VAL A 155 -2.81 -14.97 2.85
C VAL A 155 -1.72 -15.54 1.97
N GLU A 156 -2.05 -15.83 0.72
CA GLU A 156 -1.08 -16.22 -0.30
C GLU A 156 -1.21 -15.33 -1.52
N PHE A 157 -0.07 -14.89 -2.03
CA PHE A 157 0.01 -14.20 -3.31
C PHE A 157 0.81 -15.03 -4.29
N VAL A 158 0.23 -15.25 -5.47
CA VAL A 158 0.87 -16.02 -6.55
C VAL A 158 0.93 -15.12 -7.78
N LEU A 159 2.11 -15.01 -8.38
CA LEU A 159 2.33 -14.35 -9.67
C LEU A 159 2.75 -15.41 -10.68
N LYS A 160 2.10 -15.38 -11.84
CA LYS A 160 2.37 -16.28 -12.96
C LYS A 160 2.64 -15.50 -14.23
N ASP A 161 3.50 -16.02 -15.08
CA ASP A 161 3.71 -15.48 -16.42
C ASP A 161 2.54 -15.84 -17.36
N ASN A 162 2.66 -15.49 -18.64
CA ASN A 162 1.68 -15.79 -19.68
C ASN A 162 1.61 -17.30 -20.03
N GLN A 163 2.64 -18.08 -19.68
CA GLN A 163 2.74 -19.52 -19.87
C GLN A 163 2.22 -20.33 -18.66
N ASP A 164 1.65 -19.65 -17.66
CA ASP A 164 1.14 -20.24 -16.40
C ASP A 164 2.24 -20.77 -15.45
N HIS A 165 3.51 -20.42 -15.71
CA HIS A 165 4.58 -20.72 -14.77
C HIS A 165 4.51 -19.77 -13.58
N THR A 166 4.58 -20.33 -12.38
CA THR A 166 4.68 -19.54 -11.14
C THR A 166 6.05 -18.88 -11.07
N VAL A 167 6.09 -17.55 -11.21
CA VAL A 167 7.32 -16.75 -11.10
C VAL A 167 7.53 -16.22 -9.68
N TYR A 168 6.47 -16.14 -8.88
CA TYR A 168 6.55 -15.78 -7.47
C TYR A 168 5.38 -16.39 -6.70
N THR A 169 5.65 -16.88 -5.49
CA THR A 169 4.62 -17.20 -4.49
C THR A 169 5.12 -16.81 -3.11
N ASN A 170 4.22 -16.28 -2.28
CA ASN A 170 4.49 -16.07 -0.87
C ASN A 170 3.23 -16.23 -0.04
N LYS A 171 3.32 -17.03 1.01
CA LYS A 171 2.24 -17.34 1.94
C LYS A 171 2.61 -16.89 3.34
N VAL A 172 1.75 -16.07 3.96
CA VAL A 172 1.96 -15.48 5.28
C VAL A 172 0.76 -15.76 6.17
N ALA A 173 1.01 -16.23 7.39
CA ALA A 173 -0.02 -16.37 8.41
C ALA A 173 -0.43 -14.99 8.95
N GLY A 174 -1.72 -14.81 9.22
CA GLY A 174 -2.25 -13.61 9.84
C GLY A 174 -1.69 -13.39 11.25
N LYS A 175 -1.53 -12.12 11.62
CA LYS A 175 -0.99 -11.69 12.92
C LYS A 175 -1.99 -10.86 13.73
N GLY A 176 -3.28 -11.11 13.54
CA GLY A 176 -4.36 -10.32 14.12
C GLY A 176 -4.64 -9.02 13.35
N THR A 177 -4.35 -8.98 12.05
CA THR A 177 -4.63 -7.80 11.21
C THR A 177 -6.15 -7.65 11.07
N PRO A 178 -6.74 -6.48 11.42
CA PRO A 178 -8.17 -6.25 11.29
C PRO A 178 -8.60 -6.14 9.81
N PRO A 179 -9.91 -6.24 9.51
CA PRO A 179 -10.44 -6.00 8.17
C PRO A 179 -10.07 -4.60 7.64
N GLY A 180 -9.80 -4.49 6.34
CA GLY A 180 -9.45 -3.22 5.71
C GLY A 180 -8.75 -3.37 4.37
N ILE A 181 -8.25 -2.24 3.87
CA ILE A 181 -7.49 -2.13 2.62
C ILE A 181 -6.01 -2.41 2.91
N VAL A 182 -5.48 -3.41 2.22
CA VAL A 182 -4.10 -3.89 2.35
C VAL A 182 -3.33 -3.66 1.06
N SER A 183 -2.03 -3.47 1.18
CA SER A 183 -1.10 -3.45 0.04
C SER A 183 -0.13 -4.63 0.08
N LEU A 184 0.30 -5.04 -1.11
CA LEU A 184 1.35 -6.03 -1.30
C LEU A 184 2.31 -5.52 -2.37
N ARG A 185 3.56 -5.29 -2.00
CA ARG A 185 4.61 -4.90 -2.94
C ARG A 185 5.38 -6.14 -3.40
N LEU A 186 5.55 -6.29 -4.72
CA LEU A 186 6.41 -7.34 -5.27
C LEU A 186 7.85 -7.15 -4.77
N PRO A 187 8.52 -8.19 -4.24
CA PRO A 187 9.87 -8.04 -3.72
C PRO A 187 10.88 -7.81 -4.84
N SER A 188 12.03 -7.24 -4.51
CA SER A 188 13.09 -6.96 -5.49
C SER A 188 13.75 -8.22 -6.08
N THR A 189 13.44 -9.41 -5.55
CA THR A 189 13.94 -10.71 -6.03
C THR A 189 13.23 -11.18 -7.30
N VAL A 190 12.07 -10.61 -7.63
CA VAL A 190 11.31 -10.91 -8.86
C VAL A 190 10.89 -9.60 -9.50
N SER A 191 11.24 -9.39 -10.77
CA SER A 191 10.86 -8.20 -11.52
C SER A 191 9.95 -8.53 -12.68
N LEU A 192 8.97 -7.67 -12.96
CA LEU A 192 8.20 -7.76 -14.18
C LEU A 192 9.05 -7.32 -15.38
N GLU A 193 9.03 -8.12 -16.44
CA GLU A 193 9.62 -7.76 -17.72
C GLU A 193 8.74 -6.74 -18.45
N ALA A 194 9.36 -5.89 -19.26
CA ALA A 194 8.67 -4.89 -20.05
C ALA A 194 7.78 -5.53 -21.11
N GLU A 195 6.61 -4.93 -21.32
CA GLU A 195 5.58 -5.31 -22.30
C GLU A 195 5.10 -6.77 -22.14
N LYS A 196 5.29 -7.38 -20.96
CA LYS A 196 4.81 -8.72 -20.63
C LYS A 196 3.63 -8.69 -19.67
N ASP A 197 2.75 -9.67 -19.89
CA ASP A 197 1.58 -9.94 -19.06
C ASP A 197 1.88 -10.94 -17.95
N TYR A 198 1.41 -10.63 -16.75
CA TYR A 198 1.44 -11.53 -15.62
C TYR A 198 0.06 -11.64 -14.98
N ASN A 199 -0.32 -12.87 -14.66
CA ASN A 199 -1.53 -13.16 -13.91
C ASN A 199 -1.18 -13.22 -12.43
N TRP A 200 -1.89 -12.49 -11.59
CA TRP A 200 -1.74 -12.57 -10.15
C TRP A 200 -2.99 -13.14 -9.50
N TYR A 201 -2.79 -13.81 -8.37
CA TYR A 201 -3.84 -14.39 -7.53
C TYR A 201 -3.57 -13.97 -6.10
N PHE A 202 -4.63 -13.57 -5.40
CA PHE A 202 -4.60 -13.27 -3.98
C PHE A 202 -5.62 -14.17 -3.29
N LEU A 203 -5.13 -15.05 -2.43
CA LEU A 203 -5.91 -16.08 -1.75
C LEU A 203 -5.93 -15.79 -0.26
N VAL A 204 -7.09 -16.00 0.36
CA VAL A 204 -7.26 -16.03 1.82
C VAL A 204 -7.76 -17.41 2.19
N TYR A 205 -6.93 -18.17 2.88
CA TYR A 205 -7.29 -19.45 3.49
C TYR A 205 -7.96 -19.19 4.83
N CYS A 206 -9.15 -19.73 5.03
CA CYS A 206 -9.97 -19.46 6.23
C CYS A 206 -9.97 -20.62 7.23
N ASP A 207 -9.18 -21.65 6.96
CA ASP A 207 -9.06 -22.85 7.78
C ASP A 207 -7.61 -23.33 7.73
N ALA A 208 -6.90 -23.25 8.87
CA ALA A 208 -5.52 -23.70 8.96
C ALA A 208 -5.35 -25.21 8.77
N LYS A 209 -6.39 -26.00 9.04
CA LYS A 209 -6.35 -27.47 8.93
C LYS A 209 -6.80 -27.93 7.54
N ASN A 210 -7.62 -27.14 6.85
CA ASN A 210 -8.14 -27.47 5.52
C ASN A 210 -7.80 -26.39 4.50
N GLN A 211 -6.69 -26.58 3.79
CA GLN A 211 -6.23 -25.63 2.77
C GLN A 211 -7.11 -25.61 1.50
N ASN A 212 -8.09 -26.50 1.36
CA ASN A 212 -9.06 -26.42 0.27
C ASN A 212 -10.16 -25.37 0.54
N ARG A 213 -10.15 -24.74 1.73
CA ARG A 213 -11.08 -23.68 2.11
C ARG A 213 -10.41 -22.32 1.99
N PHE A 214 -10.49 -21.75 0.79
CA PHE A 214 -10.03 -20.41 0.51
C PHE A 214 -11.04 -19.62 -0.30
N VAL A 215 -10.96 -18.30 -0.19
CA VAL A 215 -11.53 -17.35 -1.14
C VAL A 215 -10.39 -16.68 -1.88
N TYR A 216 -10.61 -16.30 -3.13
CA TYR A 216 -9.58 -15.65 -3.91
C TYR A 216 -10.13 -14.61 -4.86
N VAL A 217 -9.25 -13.68 -5.23
CA VAL A 217 -9.41 -12.75 -6.34
C VAL A 217 -8.20 -12.88 -7.25
N ASN A 218 -8.38 -12.57 -8.53
CA ASN A 218 -7.31 -12.59 -9.52
C ASN A 218 -7.44 -11.45 -10.52
N GLY A 219 -6.34 -11.18 -11.20
CA GLY A 219 -6.30 -10.20 -12.26
C GLY A 219 -4.97 -10.22 -12.98
N LEU A 220 -4.75 -9.19 -13.78
CA LEU A 220 -3.61 -9.08 -14.65
C LEU A 220 -2.85 -7.77 -14.44
N VAL A 221 -1.54 -7.86 -14.58
CA VAL A 221 -0.65 -6.71 -14.66
C VAL A 221 0.20 -6.83 -15.91
N ARG A 222 0.29 -5.73 -16.67
CA ARG A 222 1.28 -5.56 -17.73
C ARG A 222 2.23 -4.46 -17.33
N ARG A 223 3.54 -4.76 -17.28
CA ARG A 223 4.53 -3.68 -17.18
C ARG A 223 4.71 -3.06 -18.55
N VAL A 224 4.59 -1.75 -18.66
CA VAL A 224 4.82 -1.01 -19.90
C VAL A 224 6.03 -0.13 -19.74
N GLU A 225 6.74 0.12 -20.84
CA GLU A 225 7.84 1.08 -20.87
C GLU A 225 7.39 2.37 -21.57
N ARG A 226 7.55 3.49 -20.86
CA ARG A 226 7.22 4.82 -21.38
C ARG A 226 8.36 5.79 -21.06
N PRO A 227 9.54 5.67 -21.69
CA PRO A 227 10.73 6.44 -21.29
C PRO A 227 10.53 7.96 -21.30
N ALA A 228 9.75 8.47 -22.26
CA ALA A 228 9.42 9.90 -22.34
C ALA A 228 8.57 10.35 -21.14
N LEU A 229 7.55 9.57 -20.78
CA LEU A 229 6.71 9.80 -19.60
C LEU A 229 7.56 9.69 -18.33
N GLU A 230 8.30 8.60 -18.15
CA GLU A 230 9.14 8.37 -16.97
C GLU A 230 10.12 9.53 -16.74
N LYS A 231 10.73 10.07 -17.80
CA LYS A 231 11.59 11.24 -17.72
C LYS A 231 10.85 12.50 -17.27
N GLN A 232 9.63 12.72 -17.76
CA GLN A 232 8.80 13.86 -17.34
C GLN A 232 8.36 13.74 -15.87
N LEU A 233 8.13 12.52 -15.39
CA LEU A 233 7.63 12.26 -14.04
C LEU A 233 8.64 12.57 -12.92
N VAL A 234 9.94 12.68 -13.23
CA VAL A 234 11.01 12.93 -12.23
C VAL A 234 10.89 14.32 -11.58
N SER A 235 10.42 15.32 -12.31
CA SER A 235 10.50 16.73 -11.91
C SER A 235 9.15 17.40 -11.66
N VAL A 236 8.05 16.64 -11.64
CA VAL A 236 6.70 17.19 -11.47
C VAL A 236 6.18 16.97 -10.06
N SER A 237 5.18 17.76 -9.68
CA SER A 237 4.50 17.59 -8.40
C SER A 237 3.77 16.24 -8.34
N SER A 238 3.49 15.73 -7.12
CA SER A 238 2.69 14.51 -6.95
C SER A 238 1.30 14.62 -7.60
N ARG A 239 0.70 15.82 -7.60
CA ARG A 239 -0.60 16.06 -8.24
C ARG A 239 -0.52 15.91 -9.77
N ASP A 240 0.52 16.48 -10.37
CA ASP A 240 0.73 16.38 -11.82
C ASP A 240 1.09 14.95 -12.23
N ARG A 241 1.93 14.26 -11.44
CA ARG A 241 2.25 12.84 -11.66
C ARG A 241 0.99 11.97 -11.64
N LEU A 242 0.11 12.16 -10.66
CA LEU A 242 -1.16 11.46 -10.59
C LEU A 242 -2.03 11.75 -11.83
N ALA A 243 -2.09 13.00 -12.29
CA ALA A 243 -2.84 13.36 -13.51
C ALA A 243 -2.27 12.67 -14.76
N GLN A 244 -0.94 12.59 -14.88
CA GLN A 244 -0.28 11.89 -15.98
C GLN A 244 -0.53 10.38 -15.93
N TYR A 245 -0.44 9.74 -14.77
CA TYR A 245 -0.77 8.32 -14.63
C TYR A 245 -2.20 8.00 -15.06
N LYS A 246 -3.17 8.84 -14.67
CA LYS A 246 -4.56 8.70 -15.11
C LYS A 246 -4.71 8.89 -16.62
N ALA A 247 -4.04 9.90 -17.20
CA ALA A 247 -4.07 10.17 -18.64
C ALA A 247 -3.45 9.01 -19.46
N GLU A 248 -2.44 8.34 -18.92
CA GLU A 248 -1.74 7.24 -19.59
C GLU A 248 -2.31 5.85 -19.24
N GLY A 249 -3.36 5.77 -18.41
CA GLY A 249 -3.98 4.51 -18.03
C GLY A 249 -3.10 3.65 -17.09
N ILE A 250 -2.13 4.26 -16.40
CA ILE A 250 -1.20 3.62 -15.47
C ILE A 250 -1.90 3.41 -14.12
N TRP A 251 -2.63 2.29 -14.02
CA TRP A 251 -3.53 2.00 -12.90
C TRP A 251 -2.81 1.82 -11.56
N TYR A 252 -1.78 0.96 -11.52
CA TYR A 252 -1.18 0.56 -10.25
C TYR A 252 -0.50 1.73 -9.54
N GLU A 253 0.14 2.62 -10.28
CA GLU A 253 0.75 3.85 -9.78
C GLU A 253 -0.30 4.86 -9.35
N THR A 254 -1.35 5.09 -10.14
CA THR A 254 -2.48 5.97 -9.78
C THR A 254 -3.07 5.58 -8.42
N LEU A 255 -3.37 4.30 -8.24
CA LEU A 255 -3.97 3.78 -7.02
C LEU A 255 -2.99 3.86 -5.84
N THR A 256 -1.73 3.49 -6.06
CA THR A 256 -0.69 3.51 -5.03
C THR A 256 -0.42 4.91 -4.51
N GLU A 257 -0.34 5.90 -5.40
CA GLU A 257 -0.06 7.29 -5.02
C GLU A 257 -1.17 7.88 -4.14
N LEU A 258 -2.44 7.64 -4.51
CA LEU A 258 -3.59 8.06 -3.70
C LEU A 258 -3.63 7.34 -2.34
N ALA A 259 -3.45 6.02 -2.34
CA ALA A 259 -3.50 5.21 -1.12
C ALA A 259 -2.38 5.56 -0.14
N GLN A 260 -1.16 5.80 -0.64
CA GLN A 260 -0.03 6.25 0.19
C GLN A 260 -0.27 7.65 0.74
N SER A 261 -0.79 8.57 -0.07
CA SER A 261 -1.14 9.92 0.39
C SER A 261 -2.17 9.88 1.52
N LEU A 262 -3.20 9.04 1.40
CA LEU A 262 -4.20 8.84 2.46
C LEU A 262 -3.65 8.12 3.69
N SER A 263 -2.68 7.23 3.53
CA SER A 263 -2.03 6.55 4.66
C SER A 263 -1.22 7.52 5.52
N VAL A 264 -0.64 8.56 4.92
CA VAL A 264 0.13 9.61 5.63
C VAL A 264 -0.79 10.71 6.17
N SER A 265 -1.78 11.14 5.38
CA SER A 265 -2.70 12.24 5.72
C SER A 265 -4.17 11.82 5.57
N PRO A 266 -4.72 10.98 6.47
CA PRO A 266 -6.08 10.44 6.34
C PRO A 266 -7.18 11.50 6.31
N GLN A 267 -6.91 12.70 6.84
CA GLN A 267 -7.86 13.80 6.92
C GLN A 267 -7.86 14.72 5.70
N ASP A 268 -6.95 14.53 4.73
CA ASP A 268 -6.97 15.35 3.51
C ASP A 268 -8.26 15.11 2.71
N ALA A 269 -9.17 16.09 2.77
CA ALA A 269 -10.48 15.99 2.14
C ALA A 269 -10.37 15.83 0.62
N LYS A 270 -9.37 16.48 0.00
CA LYS A 270 -9.21 16.43 -1.45
C LYS A 270 -8.76 15.04 -1.92
N THR A 271 -7.73 14.46 -1.28
CA THR A 271 -7.28 13.11 -1.62
C THR A 271 -8.35 12.06 -1.30
N ARG A 272 -9.14 12.22 -0.23
CA ARG A 272 -10.29 11.34 0.06
C ARG A 272 -11.33 11.38 -1.05
N GLN A 273 -11.65 12.58 -1.55
CA GLN A 273 -12.56 12.74 -2.67
C GLN A 273 -12.02 12.08 -3.94
N ASP A 274 -10.74 12.27 -4.25
CA ASP A 274 -10.13 11.70 -5.46
C ASP A 274 -10.07 10.17 -5.39
N TRP A 275 -9.78 9.60 -4.20
CA TRP A 275 -9.83 8.17 -3.93
C TRP A 275 -11.23 7.60 -4.13
N SER A 276 -12.23 8.21 -3.49
CA SER A 276 -13.62 7.77 -3.59
C SER A 276 -14.12 7.84 -5.03
N SER A 277 -13.81 8.92 -5.75
CA SER A 277 -14.20 9.12 -7.15
C SER A 277 -13.53 8.08 -8.06
N LEU A 278 -12.24 7.80 -7.86
CA LEU A 278 -11.53 6.77 -8.62
C LEU A 278 -12.16 5.40 -8.43
N LEU A 279 -12.39 5.00 -7.17
CA LEU A 279 -13.00 3.70 -6.87
C LEU A 279 -14.44 3.61 -7.37
N GLN A 280 -15.24 4.65 -7.21
CA GLN A 280 -16.61 4.72 -7.74
C GLN A 280 -16.64 4.60 -9.28
N SER A 281 -15.70 5.24 -9.99
CA SER A 281 -15.63 5.16 -11.46
C SER A 281 -15.45 3.72 -11.94
N MET A 282 -14.89 2.87 -11.09
CA MET A 282 -14.67 1.44 -11.31
C MET A 282 -15.65 0.56 -10.50
N GLY A 283 -16.76 1.07 -9.93
CA GLY A 283 -17.72 0.24 -9.18
C GLY A 283 -17.17 -0.37 -7.87
N LEU A 284 -16.24 0.31 -7.21
CA LEU A 284 -15.65 -0.07 -5.91
C LEU A 284 -16.04 0.89 -4.78
N GLU A 285 -17.13 1.63 -4.93
CA GLU A 285 -17.61 2.61 -3.95
C GLU A 285 -17.81 2.00 -2.56
N GLN A 286 -18.19 0.72 -2.48
CA GLN A 286 -18.47 0.02 -1.22
C GLN A 286 -17.22 -0.21 -0.34
N VAL A 287 -16.01 -0.16 -0.93
CA VAL A 287 -14.75 -0.33 -0.18
C VAL A 287 -13.99 0.98 -0.03
N ALA A 288 -14.49 2.09 -0.58
CA ALA A 288 -13.76 3.36 -0.61
C ALA A 288 -13.55 4.00 0.76
N SER A 289 -14.44 3.71 1.72
CA SER A 289 -14.38 4.20 3.10
C SER A 289 -13.73 3.21 4.09
N GLU A 290 -13.28 2.05 3.63
CA GLU A 290 -12.65 1.06 4.51
C GLU A 290 -11.23 1.52 4.92
N PRO A 291 -10.79 1.20 6.14
CA PRO A 291 -9.52 1.70 6.66
C PRO A 291 -8.32 1.06 5.96
N PHE A 292 -7.22 1.80 5.81
CA PHE A 292 -5.93 1.22 5.45
C PHE A 292 -5.33 0.48 6.65
N VAL A 293 -4.90 -0.76 6.44
CA VAL A 293 -4.35 -1.61 7.50
C VAL A 293 -3.03 -2.24 7.06
N GLN A 294 -2.06 -2.27 7.96
CA GLN A 294 -0.78 -2.92 7.70
C GLN A 294 -0.95 -4.44 7.82
N CYS A 295 -1.02 -5.10 6.67
CA CYS A 295 -1.04 -6.56 6.58
C CYS A 295 0.34 -7.05 6.15
N CYS A 296 0.70 -8.19 6.73
CA CYS A 296 1.47 -9.21 6.03
C CYS A 296 2.81 -8.70 5.52
N VAL A 297 3.80 -8.68 6.41
CA VAL A 297 5.19 -8.54 5.99
C VAL A 297 5.57 -9.83 5.27
N PHE A 298 5.45 -9.83 3.95
CA PHE A 298 6.00 -10.87 3.09
C PHE A 298 7.52 -10.80 3.24
N ALA A 299 8.11 -11.79 3.92
CA ALA A 299 9.55 -11.84 4.12
C ALA A 299 10.28 -11.84 2.77
N LYS A 300 11.44 -11.18 2.73
CA LYS A 300 12.32 -11.04 1.56
C LYS A 300 12.73 -12.38 0.99
#